data_AF-A0A9W9CJP0-F1
#
_entry.id   AF-A0A9W9CJP0-F1
#
_cell.length_a   1.000
_cell.length_b   1.000
_cell.length_c   1.000
_cell.angle_alpha   90.00
_cell.angle_beta   90.00
_cell.angle_gamma   90.00
#
_symmetry.space_group_name_H-M   'P 1'
#
loop_
_entity.id
_entity.type
_entity.pdbx_description
1 polymer ?
#
loop_
_entity_poly.entity_id
_entity_poly.type
_entity_poly.pdbx_seq_one_letter_code
_entity_poly.pdbx_strand_id
1 'polypeptide(L)'
;MVKLDQEDDDIPQLSAGALDALKEFYGERDARQKQFEELKGQAEDEFEGNLSMEAFTEDWNASQFWYSDETATVLARQLLDGATDDTRIAVVSAPSAFIQLKNLLASGEYQCRPHIKLLEYDERFAVFKEFVRYDFEKAIQLPAELKGSFDVIICDPPFLSQDCQTKAALTVRWLAKVWNQKALRLIVCTGERMETLVTDKLYGKVALSTTMAAACIFCKIIRGEIPSMKIFESEKTLAFLDIGPLSKGHSLIIPKHHGAKLHDIPDDQLAEVLSVTKRIAIAQGVQDYNILQNNGKIAHQVVDHVHFHLIPKPNEEEGLGIGWPTKPADKDQLTKLLEEIKAKM
;
A
#
# COMPACT_ATOMS: atom_id res chain seq x y z
N MET A 1 59.19 9.49 -51.06
CA MET A 1 60.05 9.17 -49.91
C MET A 1 59.74 10.23 -48.85
N VAL A 2 59.32 9.80 -47.65
CA VAL A 2 59.00 10.60 -46.43
C VAL A 2 57.66 11.38 -46.54
N LYS A 3 56.63 11.22 -45.70
CA LYS A 3 56.42 10.54 -44.40
C LYS A 3 54.94 10.09 -44.31
N LEU A 4 54.70 8.86 -43.87
CA LEU A 4 53.42 8.40 -43.34
C LEU A 4 53.51 8.60 -41.83
N ASP A 5 52.71 9.50 -41.28
CA ASP A 5 52.54 9.62 -39.83
C ASP A 5 51.67 8.44 -39.36
N GLN A 6 52.20 7.67 -38.42
CA GLN A 6 51.49 6.62 -37.70
C GLN A 6 50.66 7.32 -36.62
N GLU A 7 49.35 7.42 -36.84
CA GLU A 7 48.41 7.67 -35.73
C GLU A 7 48.22 6.34 -35.00
N ASP A 8 48.66 6.34 -33.75
CA ASP A 8 48.45 5.30 -32.75
C ASP A 8 46.93 5.19 -32.52
N ASP A 9 46.33 4.05 -32.88
CA ASP A 9 44.95 3.71 -32.54
C ASP A 9 44.87 3.52 -31.02
N ASP A 10 44.65 4.61 -30.30
CA ASP A 10 44.31 4.61 -28.87
C ASP A 10 42.98 3.86 -28.67
N ILE A 11 43.08 2.55 -28.42
CA ILE A 11 41.98 1.76 -27.90
C ILE A 11 41.51 2.45 -26.61
N PRO A 12 40.24 2.88 -26.50
CA PRO A 12 39.78 3.60 -25.32
C PRO A 12 39.98 2.73 -24.06
N GLN A 13 40.95 3.08 -23.22
CA GLN A 13 41.15 2.45 -21.92
C GLN A 13 40.33 3.19 -20.87
N LEU A 14 39.58 2.42 -20.08
CA LEU A 14 38.86 2.94 -18.92
C LEU A 14 39.85 3.61 -17.96
N SER A 15 39.49 4.78 -17.43
CA SER A 15 40.31 5.47 -16.42
C SER A 15 40.54 4.58 -15.19
N ALA A 16 41.62 4.81 -14.45
CA ALA A 16 41.93 4.03 -13.25
C ALA A 16 40.76 4.02 -12.24
N GLY A 17 40.08 5.16 -12.06
CA GLY A 17 38.88 5.24 -11.22
C GLY A 17 37.68 4.45 -11.76
N ALA A 18 37.52 4.37 -13.08
CA ALA A 18 36.49 3.55 -13.71
C ALA A 18 36.79 2.04 -13.59
N LEU A 19 38.06 1.64 -13.65
CA LEU A 19 38.49 0.26 -13.43
C LEU A 19 38.31 -0.20 -11.97
N ASP A 20 38.58 0.69 -11.02
CA ASP A 20 38.38 0.38 -9.60
C ASP A 20 36.89 0.28 -9.24
N ALA A 21 36.05 1.18 -9.78
CA ALA A 21 34.59 1.05 -9.65
C ALA A 21 34.06 -0.23 -10.31
N LEU A 22 34.63 -0.65 -11.45
CA LEU A 22 34.28 -1.92 -12.08
C LEU A 22 34.67 -3.13 -11.21
N LYS A 23 35.86 -3.10 -10.60
CA LYS A 23 36.34 -4.17 -9.70
C LYS A 23 35.51 -4.25 -8.43
N GLU A 24 35.13 -3.12 -7.86
CA GLU A 24 34.24 -3.06 -6.70
C GLU A 24 32.86 -3.63 -7.06
N PHE A 25 32.29 -3.24 -8.20
CA PHE A 25 31.04 -3.80 -8.71
C PHE A 25 31.10 -5.31 -8.95
N TYR A 26 32.17 -5.83 -9.57
CA TYR A 26 32.35 -7.27 -9.76
C TYR A 26 32.60 -8.00 -8.44
N GLY A 27 33.33 -7.39 -7.49
CA GLY A 27 33.54 -7.94 -6.15
C GLY A 27 32.25 -8.05 -5.35
N GLU A 28 31.40 -7.02 -5.38
CA GLU A 28 30.05 -7.06 -4.79
C GLU A 28 29.18 -8.13 -5.45
N ARG A 29 29.24 -8.25 -6.78
CA ARG A 29 28.48 -9.26 -7.54
C ARG A 29 28.92 -10.68 -7.18
N ASP A 30 30.23 -10.93 -7.11
CA ASP A 30 30.78 -12.25 -6.82
C ASP A 30 30.54 -12.62 -5.34
N ALA A 31 30.60 -11.66 -4.41
CA ALA A 31 30.23 -11.87 -3.00
C ALA A 31 28.74 -12.21 -2.84
N ARG A 32 27.86 -11.52 -3.57
CA ARG A 32 26.42 -11.82 -3.60
C ARG A 32 26.13 -13.19 -4.23
N GLN A 33 26.84 -13.55 -5.30
CA GLN A 33 26.71 -14.87 -5.91
C GLN A 33 27.14 -15.99 -4.97
N LYS A 34 28.19 -15.76 -4.18
CA LYS A 34 28.62 -16.70 -3.14
C LYS A 34 27.61 -16.83 -1.99
N GLN A 35 27.05 -15.72 -1.52
CA GLN A 35 25.95 -15.75 -0.54
C GLN A 35 24.72 -16.50 -1.09
N PHE A 36 24.40 -16.31 -2.37
CA PHE A 36 23.32 -17.03 -3.05
C PHE A 36 23.58 -18.53 -3.16
N GLU A 37 24.83 -18.95 -3.43
CA GLU A 37 25.24 -20.36 -3.43
C GLU A 37 25.21 -20.98 -2.02
N GLU A 38 25.60 -20.23 -0.98
CA GLU A 38 25.47 -20.65 0.42
C GLU A 38 23.99 -20.82 0.83
N LEU A 39 23.12 -19.87 0.45
CA LEU A 39 21.67 -19.94 0.63
C LEU A 39 21.06 -21.16 -0.05
N LYS A 40 21.49 -21.46 -1.28
CA LYS A 40 21.05 -22.64 -2.02
C LYS A 40 21.43 -23.94 -1.32
N GLY A 41 22.64 -24.02 -0.75
CA GLY A 41 23.08 -25.16 0.04
C GLY A 41 22.29 -25.33 1.35
N GLN A 42 21.90 -24.24 2.01
CA GLN A 42 21.11 -24.28 3.25
C GLN A 42 19.61 -24.53 3.03
N ALA A 43 19.07 -24.28 1.82
CA ALA A 43 17.66 -24.48 1.50
C ALA A 43 17.31 -25.93 1.11
N GLU A 44 18.31 -26.75 0.75
CA GLU A 44 18.16 -28.19 0.50
C GLU A 44 18.02 -28.99 1.81
N ASP A 45 18.66 -28.54 2.89
CA ASP A 45 18.48 -29.06 4.25
C ASP A 45 17.46 -28.19 5.02
N GLU A 46 16.84 -28.70 6.09
CA GLU A 46 15.83 -27.95 6.86
C GLU A 46 16.43 -26.67 7.48
N PHE A 47 16.31 -25.56 6.76
CA PHE A 47 16.93 -24.26 7.04
C PHE A 47 16.69 -23.72 8.48
N GLU A 48 17.78 -23.48 9.23
CA GLU A 48 17.81 -22.95 10.61
C GLU A 48 18.32 -21.49 10.72
N GLY A 49 18.34 -20.71 9.62
CA GLY A 49 18.92 -19.35 9.58
C GLY A 49 17.94 -18.17 9.56
N ASN A 50 18.45 -16.95 9.42
CA ASN A 50 17.66 -15.73 9.18
C ASN A 50 17.86 -15.31 7.71
N LEU A 51 16.81 -15.38 6.88
CA LEU A 51 16.85 -15.02 5.46
C LEU A 51 16.64 -13.52 5.30
N SER A 52 17.51 -12.86 4.53
CA SER A 52 17.35 -11.46 4.15
C SER A 52 16.94 -11.33 2.69
N MET A 53 16.01 -10.41 2.41
CA MET A 53 15.64 -10.03 1.03
C MET A 53 16.79 -9.30 0.30
N GLU A 54 17.79 -8.79 1.02
CA GLU A 54 18.97 -8.15 0.42
C GLU A 54 19.78 -9.12 -0.46
N ALA A 55 19.63 -10.43 -0.26
CA ALA A 55 20.24 -11.46 -1.10
C ALA A 55 19.60 -11.57 -2.50
N PHE A 56 18.42 -10.97 -2.71
CA PHE A 56 17.66 -10.99 -3.96
C PHE A 56 17.52 -9.57 -4.53
N THR A 57 18.39 -9.16 -5.44
CA THR A 57 18.37 -7.80 -6.04
C THR A 57 17.08 -7.53 -6.81
N GLU A 58 16.44 -6.37 -6.63
CA GLU A 58 15.24 -5.99 -7.38
C GLU A 58 15.49 -5.86 -8.89
N ASP A 59 14.61 -6.43 -9.72
CA ASP A 59 14.55 -6.14 -11.16
C ASP A 59 13.34 -5.24 -11.49
N TRP A 60 13.66 -3.99 -11.82
CA TRP A 60 12.68 -2.96 -12.18
C TRP A 60 11.92 -3.29 -13.46
N ASN A 61 12.52 -4.05 -14.40
CA ASN A 61 11.85 -4.46 -15.64
C ASN A 61 10.80 -5.55 -15.38
N ALA A 62 10.96 -6.32 -14.30
CA ALA A 62 9.99 -7.31 -13.83
C ALA A 62 8.96 -6.71 -12.83
N SER A 63 9.01 -5.39 -12.58
CA SER A 63 8.21 -4.70 -11.56
C SER A 63 8.33 -5.33 -10.17
N GLN A 64 9.54 -5.75 -9.81
CA GLN A 64 9.85 -6.26 -8.48
C GLN A 64 10.10 -5.10 -7.52
N PHE A 65 9.18 -4.92 -6.58
CA PHE A 65 9.32 -3.97 -5.48
C PHE A 65 9.19 -4.76 -4.18
N TRP A 66 10.27 -4.81 -3.40
CA TRP A 66 10.26 -5.56 -2.16
C TRP A 66 9.65 -4.74 -1.03
N TYR A 67 8.87 -5.40 -0.18
CA TYR A 67 8.39 -4.77 1.05
C TYR A 67 9.56 -4.50 2.00
N SER A 68 9.43 -3.47 2.84
CA SER A 68 10.27 -3.36 4.02
C SER A 68 10.07 -4.58 4.93
N ASP A 69 11.09 -4.94 5.70
CA ASP A 69 11.01 -6.06 6.65
C ASP A 69 9.84 -5.91 7.63
N GLU A 70 9.59 -4.69 8.10
CA GLU A 70 8.45 -4.39 8.98
C GLU A 70 7.11 -4.74 8.32
N THR A 71 6.91 -4.31 7.07
CA THR A 71 5.67 -4.56 6.32
C THR A 71 5.52 -6.05 6.01
N ALA A 72 6.59 -6.69 5.53
CA ALA A 72 6.60 -8.12 5.26
C ALA A 72 6.33 -8.96 6.52
N THR A 73 6.87 -8.56 7.66
CA THR A 73 6.63 -9.21 8.96
C THR A 73 5.16 -9.11 9.37
N VAL A 74 4.53 -7.94 9.21
CA VAL A 74 3.10 -7.77 9.51
C VAL A 74 2.25 -8.69 8.63
N LEU A 75 2.52 -8.73 7.32
CA LEU A 75 1.80 -9.61 6.38
C LEU A 75 2.00 -11.09 6.72
N ALA A 76 3.23 -11.51 7.01
CA ALA A 76 3.55 -12.88 7.41
C ALA A 76 2.82 -13.30 8.69
N ARG A 77 2.73 -12.42 9.69
CA ARG A 77 1.92 -12.65 10.91
C ARG A 77 0.44 -12.84 10.58
N GLN A 78 -0.11 -12.04 9.67
CA GLN A 78 -1.51 -12.20 9.24
C GLN A 78 -1.75 -13.52 8.50
N LEU A 79 -0.74 -14.06 7.80
CA LEU A 79 -0.82 -15.38 7.16
C LEU A 79 -0.80 -16.53 8.18
N LEU A 80 -0.08 -16.36 9.29
CA LEU A 80 0.04 -17.35 10.37
C LEU A 80 -1.08 -17.26 11.42
N ASP A 81 -1.88 -16.21 11.41
CA ASP A 81 -2.96 -16.00 12.38
C ASP A 81 -4.02 -17.12 12.31
N GLY A 82 -4.05 -17.95 13.35
CA GLY A 82 -4.90 -19.14 13.45
C GLY A 82 -4.43 -20.33 12.59
N ALA A 83 -3.21 -20.29 12.05
CA ALA A 83 -2.66 -21.39 11.27
C ALA A 83 -2.36 -22.64 12.12
N THR A 84 -2.59 -23.80 11.52
CA THR A 84 -2.34 -25.13 12.07
C THR A 84 -1.43 -25.92 11.13
N ASP A 85 -1.02 -27.12 11.51
CA ASP A 85 -0.20 -27.99 10.66
C ASP A 85 -0.91 -28.37 9.35
N ASP A 86 -2.24 -28.43 9.37
CA ASP A 86 -3.06 -28.73 8.18
C ASP A 86 -3.29 -27.52 7.28
N THR A 87 -2.93 -26.31 7.74
CA THR A 87 -3.22 -25.07 7.01
C THR A 87 -2.34 -24.99 5.76
N ARG A 88 -2.97 -24.66 4.61
CA ARG A 88 -2.26 -24.48 3.33
C ARG A 88 -2.23 -23.00 2.95
N ILE A 89 -1.01 -22.45 2.82
CA ILE A 89 -0.74 -21.04 2.55
C ILE A 89 -0.13 -20.88 1.15
N ALA A 90 -0.74 -20.09 0.29
CA ALA A 90 -0.17 -19.67 -0.99
C ALA A 90 0.32 -18.22 -0.91
N VAL A 91 1.58 -18.00 -1.30
CA VAL A 91 2.17 -16.68 -1.46
C VAL A 91 2.37 -16.43 -2.95
N VAL A 92 1.54 -15.57 -3.55
CA VAL A 92 1.53 -15.30 -4.99
C VAL A 92 2.15 -13.96 -5.28
N SER A 93 3.29 -13.95 -5.96
CA SER A 93 4.02 -12.73 -6.36
C SER A 93 4.46 -11.82 -5.21
N ALA A 94 4.58 -12.36 -3.99
CA ALA A 94 4.94 -11.60 -2.78
C ALA A 94 6.14 -12.22 -2.03
N PRO A 95 7.33 -12.31 -2.65
CA PRO A 95 8.47 -13.05 -2.08
C PRO A 95 8.97 -12.48 -0.75
N SER A 96 8.92 -11.17 -0.52
CA SER A 96 9.29 -10.58 0.78
C SER A 96 8.44 -11.12 1.94
N ALA A 97 7.14 -11.27 1.72
CA ALA A 97 6.24 -11.86 2.71
C ALA A 97 6.53 -13.36 2.92
N PHE A 98 6.91 -14.09 1.87
CA PHE A 98 7.34 -15.49 1.98
C PHE A 98 8.61 -15.64 2.82
N ILE A 99 9.61 -14.79 2.61
CA ILE A 99 10.85 -14.82 3.37
C ILE A 99 10.58 -14.57 4.87
N GLN A 100 9.80 -13.54 5.20
CA GLN A 100 9.47 -13.29 6.61
C GLN A 100 8.57 -14.37 7.21
N LEU A 101 7.69 -14.99 6.43
CA LEU A 101 6.91 -16.15 6.84
C LEU A 101 7.82 -17.33 7.24
N LYS A 102 8.88 -17.60 6.46
CA LYS A 102 9.88 -18.62 6.78
C LYS A 102 10.68 -18.27 8.05
N ASN A 103 11.13 -17.02 8.18
CA ASN A 103 11.88 -16.56 9.36
C ASN A 103 11.05 -16.69 10.66
N LEU A 104 9.76 -16.33 10.64
CA LEU A 104 8.87 -16.46 11.80
C LEU A 104 8.62 -17.92 12.20
N LEU A 105 8.58 -18.85 11.24
CA LEU A 105 8.45 -20.28 11.53
C LEU A 105 9.75 -20.88 12.08
N ALA A 106 10.90 -20.42 11.58
CA ALA A 106 12.22 -20.84 12.05
C ALA A 106 12.56 -20.29 13.45
N SER A 107 12.07 -19.09 13.80
CA SER A 107 12.31 -18.49 15.12
C SER A 107 11.67 -19.26 16.28
N GLY A 108 10.73 -20.16 15.99
CA GLY A 108 9.97 -20.91 17.00
C GLY A 108 8.84 -20.11 17.65
N GLU A 109 8.59 -18.87 17.20
CA GLU A 109 7.44 -18.07 17.66
C GLU A 109 6.10 -18.77 17.37
N TYR A 110 6.04 -19.52 16.27
CA TYR A 110 4.91 -20.35 15.88
C TYR A 110 5.30 -21.83 15.94
N GLN A 111 4.50 -22.61 16.68
CA GLN A 111 4.71 -24.04 16.84
C GLN A 111 4.13 -24.87 15.69
N CYS A 112 3.23 -24.30 14.89
CA CYS A 112 2.67 -24.97 13.74
C CYS A 112 3.66 -25.05 12.56
N ARG A 113 3.40 -25.97 11.65
CA ARG A 113 4.16 -26.21 10.42
C ARG A 113 3.22 -26.27 9.21
N PRO A 114 2.61 -25.13 8.81
CA PRO A 114 1.67 -25.10 7.70
C PRO A 114 2.36 -25.46 6.38
N HIS A 115 1.58 -25.96 5.42
CA HIS A 115 2.07 -26.22 4.06
C HIS A 115 2.13 -24.94 3.24
N ILE A 116 3.32 -24.50 2.85
CA ILE A 116 3.54 -23.24 2.13
C ILE A 116 3.93 -23.49 0.68
N LYS A 117 3.41 -22.67 -0.23
CA LYS A 117 3.89 -22.56 -1.62
C LYS A 117 4.14 -21.10 -2.00
N LEU A 118 5.28 -20.84 -2.63
CA LEU A 118 5.63 -19.55 -3.24
C LEU A 118 5.42 -19.66 -4.74
N LEU A 119 4.47 -18.91 -5.28
CA LEU A 119 4.23 -18.76 -6.71
C LEU A 119 4.93 -17.49 -7.18
N GLU A 120 6.06 -17.63 -7.87
CA GLU A 120 6.90 -16.50 -8.25
C GLU A 120 7.45 -16.65 -9.67
N TYR A 121 7.63 -15.52 -10.37
CA TYR A 121 8.20 -15.49 -11.72
C TYR A 121 9.72 -15.64 -11.68
N ASP A 122 10.35 -15.07 -10.66
CA ASP A 122 11.78 -15.06 -10.50
C ASP A 122 12.36 -16.42 -10.06
N GLU A 123 13.12 -17.04 -10.96
CA GLU A 123 13.73 -18.35 -10.74
C GLU A 123 14.85 -18.34 -9.70
N ARG A 124 15.32 -17.18 -9.23
CA ARG A 124 16.25 -17.11 -8.10
C ARG A 124 15.63 -17.69 -6.83
N PHE A 125 14.31 -17.65 -6.69
CA PHE A 125 13.60 -18.28 -5.57
C PHE A 125 13.46 -19.80 -5.72
N ALA A 126 13.87 -20.40 -6.85
CA ALA A 126 13.84 -21.85 -7.04
C ALA A 126 14.79 -22.63 -6.10
N VAL A 127 15.61 -21.92 -5.33
CA VAL A 127 16.37 -22.48 -4.21
C VAL A 127 15.46 -23.03 -3.10
N PHE A 128 14.23 -22.53 -2.98
CA PHE A 128 13.26 -22.99 -1.98
C PHE A 128 12.41 -24.15 -2.54
N LYS A 129 12.26 -25.24 -1.76
CA LYS A 129 11.37 -26.38 -2.12
C LYS A 129 9.89 -26.00 -2.25
N GLU A 130 9.52 -24.88 -1.64
CA GLU A 130 8.17 -24.30 -1.71
C GLU A 130 7.92 -23.56 -3.03
N PHE A 131 8.95 -23.28 -3.84
CA PHE A 131 8.85 -22.54 -5.08
C PHE A 131 8.03 -23.27 -6.15
N VAL A 132 7.20 -22.50 -6.84
CA VAL A 132 6.43 -22.87 -8.01
C VAL A 132 6.60 -21.74 -9.02
N ARG A 133 7.17 -22.06 -10.19
CA ARG A 133 7.29 -21.08 -11.28
C ARG A 133 5.90 -20.60 -11.69
N TYR A 134 5.68 -19.30 -11.57
CA TYR A 134 4.40 -18.67 -11.88
C TYR A 134 4.59 -17.53 -12.88
N ASP A 135 3.76 -17.51 -13.91
CA ASP A 135 3.71 -16.45 -14.91
C ASP A 135 2.26 -15.97 -14.97
N PHE A 136 2.02 -14.71 -14.62
CA PHE A 136 0.66 -14.17 -14.55
C PHE A 136 -0.02 -14.16 -15.92
N GLU A 137 0.74 -14.07 -17.03
CA GLU A 137 0.22 -14.20 -18.40
C GLU A 137 -0.41 -15.59 -18.63
N LYS A 138 0.02 -16.57 -17.85
CA LYS A 138 -0.44 -17.96 -17.87
C LYS A 138 -1.07 -18.34 -16.53
N ALA A 139 -1.91 -17.45 -15.99
CA ALA A 139 -2.52 -17.48 -14.65
C ALA A 139 -2.91 -18.87 -14.08
N ILE A 140 -3.46 -19.77 -14.89
CA ILE A 140 -3.93 -21.10 -14.46
C ILE A 140 -3.10 -22.28 -14.98
N GLN A 141 -1.97 -22.01 -15.63
CA GLN A 141 -1.03 -23.05 -16.06
C GLN A 141 -0.13 -23.44 -14.87
N LEU A 142 -0.75 -24.03 -13.86
CA LEU A 142 -0.15 -24.41 -12.60
C LEU A 142 -0.26 -25.93 -12.36
N PRO A 143 0.60 -26.52 -11.50
CA PRO A 143 0.50 -27.93 -11.13
C PRO A 143 -0.88 -28.27 -10.57
N ALA A 144 -1.53 -29.32 -11.10
CA ALA A 144 -2.94 -29.61 -10.87
C ALA A 144 -3.28 -29.86 -9.39
N GLU A 145 -2.31 -30.33 -8.60
CA GLU A 145 -2.41 -30.57 -7.16
C GLU A 145 -2.61 -29.29 -6.32
N LEU A 146 -2.34 -28.12 -6.89
CA LEU A 146 -2.53 -26.83 -6.23
C LEU A 146 -3.98 -26.33 -6.30
N LYS A 147 -4.77 -26.87 -7.24
CA LYS A 147 -6.13 -26.42 -7.51
C LYS A 147 -7.03 -26.62 -6.29
N GLY A 148 -7.70 -25.56 -5.86
CA GLY A 148 -8.68 -25.61 -4.78
C GLY A 148 -8.13 -26.18 -3.48
N SER A 149 -6.87 -25.88 -3.17
CA SER A 149 -6.15 -26.52 -2.07
C SER A 149 -5.69 -25.57 -0.97
N PHE A 150 -5.87 -24.25 -1.12
CA PHE A 150 -5.36 -23.26 -0.16
C PHE A 150 -6.46 -22.64 0.70
N ASP A 151 -6.17 -22.51 1.99
CA ASP A 151 -7.05 -21.90 3.00
C ASP A 151 -6.68 -20.41 3.23
N VAL A 152 -5.39 -20.08 3.07
CA VAL A 152 -4.85 -18.73 3.23
C VAL A 152 -4.08 -18.34 1.97
N ILE A 153 -4.35 -17.15 1.43
CA ILE A 153 -3.68 -16.65 0.22
C ILE A 153 -3.28 -15.20 0.43
N ILE A 154 -2.03 -14.86 0.11
CA ILE A 154 -1.62 -13.49 -0.21
C ILE A 154 -1.30 -13.39 -1.69
N CYS A 155 -1.71 -12.29 -2.32
CA CYS A 155 -1.43 -12.01 -3.71
C CYS A 155 -0.99 -10.56 -3.90
N ASP A 156 0.15 -10.35 -4.54
CA ASP A 156 0.65 -9.02 -4.91
C ASP A 156 0.92 -8.97 -6.43
N PRO A 157 -0.08 -8.59 -7.24
CA PRO A 157 0.08 -8.61 -8.69
C PRO A 157 1.14 -7.59 -9.15
N PRO A 158 2.09 -7.98 -10.02
CA PRO A 158 3.26 -7.16 -10.36
C PRO A 158 2.94 -5.84 -11.09
N PHE A 159 1.75 -5.74 -11.70
CA PHE A 159 1.35 -4.56 -12.47
C PHE A 159 0.02 -3.99 -11.99
N LEU A 160 -0.06 -2.66 -11.95
CA LEU A 160 -1.28 -1.91 -11.67
C LEU A 160 -2.15 -1.77 -12.93
N SER A 161 -2.44 -2.86 -13.62
CA SER A 161 -3.29 -2.89 -14.81
C SER A 161 -4.52 -3.78 -14.59
N GLN A 162 -5.63 -3.46 -15.25
CA GLN A 162 -6.85 -4.26 -15.12
C GLN A 162 -6.64 -5.72 -15.55
N ASP A 163 -5.86 -5.94 -16.62
CA ASP A 163 -5.55 -7.28 -17.12
C ASP A 163 -4.74 -8.10 -16.10
N CYS A 164 -3.67 -7.53 -15.54
CA CYS A 164 -2.86 -8.20 -14.52
C CYS A 164 -3.67 -8.52 -13.26
N GLN A 165 -4.45 -7.55 -12.75
CA GLN A 165 -5.31 -7.75 -11.59
C GLN A 165 -6.38 -8.84 -11.84
N THR A 166 -6.96 -8.87 -13.04
CA THR A 166 -7.94 -9.90 -13.42
C THR A 166 -7.31 -11.28 -13.48
N LYS A 167 -6.14 -11.42 -14.10
CA LYS A 167 -5.38 -12.67 -14.19
C LYS A 167 -4.96 -13.18 -12.81
N ALA A 168 -4.45 -12.29 -11.95
CA ALA A 168 -4.12 -12.64 -10.58
C ALA A 168 -5.36 -13.12 -9.80
N ALA A 169 -6.52 -12.45 -9.94
CA ALA A 169 -7.75 -12.90 -9.32
C ALA A 169 -8.23 -14.28 -9.82
N LEU A 170 -8.00 -14.60 -11.11
CA LEU A 170 -8.24 -15.95 -11.64
C LEU A 170 -7.34 -16.99 -10.97
N THR A 171 -6.05 -16.69 -10.80
CA THR A 171 -5.10 -17.54 -10.06
C THR A 171 -5.56 -17.76 -8.63
N VAL A 172 -5.85 -16.69 -7.88
CA VAL A 172 -6.31 -16.75 -6.49
C VAL A 172 -7.57 -17.60 -6.36
N ARG A 173 -8.55 -17.39 -7.24
CA ARG A 173 -9.78 -18.19 -7.26
C ARG A 173 -9.56 -19.65 -7.62
N TRP A 174 -8.60 -19.94 -8.49
CA TRP A 174 -8.25 -21.31 -8.86
C TRP A 174 -7.54 -22.06 -7.73
N LEU A 175 -6.73 -21.35 -6.92
CA LEU A 175 -6.03 -21.88 -5.75
C LEU A 175 -6.94 -22.08 -4.53
N ALA A 176 -7.89 -21.17 -4.32
CA ALA A 176 -8.73 -21.15 -3.12
C ALA A 176 -9.60 -22.41 -2.99
N LYS A 177 -9.48 -23.10 -1.84
CA LYS A 177 -10.30 -24.27 -1.49
C LYS A 177 -11.78 -23.96 -1.42
N VAL A 178 -12.10 -22.78 -0.88
CA VAL A 178 -13.47 -22.27 -0.76
C VAL A 178 -13.47 -20.81 -1.18
N TRP A 179 -14.51 -20.38 -1.90
CA TRP A 179 -14.66 -19.00 -2.36
C TRP A 179 -15.72 -18.23 -1.55
N ASN A 180 -15.49 -18.07 -0.25
CA ASN A 180 -16.33 -17.23 0.63
C ASN A 180 -15.56 -16.73 1.86
N GLN A 181 -16.09 -15.67 2.48
CA GLN A 181 -15.50 -14.97 3.62
C GLN A 181 -15.28 -15.78 4.89
N LYS A 182 -16.08 -16.83 5.12
CA LYS A 182 -16.04 -17.57 6.39
C LYS A 182 -14.90 -18.56 6.46
N ALA A 183 -14.34 -18.94 5.31
CA ALA A 183 -13.39 -20.03 5.20
C ALA A 183 -12.09 -19.67 4.46
N LEU A 184 -12.09 -18.62 3.63
CA LEU A 184 -10.90 -18.15 2.94
C LEU A 184 -10.34 -16.91 3.62
N ARG A 185 -9.08 -16.97 4.06
CA ARG A 185 -8.32 -15.78 4.44
C ARG A 185 -7.54 -15.28 3.23
N LEU A 186 -7.88 -14.08 2.74
CA LEU A 186 -7.28 -13.51 1.54
C LEU A 186 -6.73 -12.11 1.81
N ILE A 187 -5.45 -11.90 1.45
CA ILE A 187 -4.79 -10.60 1.43
C ILE A 187 -4.45 -10.29 -0.04
N VAL A 188 -4.87 -9.13 -0.53
CA VAL A 188 -4.50 -8.64 -1.86
C VAL A 188 -3.76 -7.33 -1.69
N CYS A 189 -2.49 -7.29 -2.09
CA CYS A 189 -1.68 -6.10 -2.13
C CYS A 189 -1.79 -5.48 -3.52
N THR A 190 -2.21 -4.22 -3.61
CA THR A 190 -2.30 -3.49 -4.87
C THR A 190 -2.32 -1.98 -4.59
N GLY A 191 -2.24 -1.17 -5.64
CA GLY A 191 -2.35 0.27 -5.54
C GLY A 191 -3.79 0.75 -5.36
N GLU A 192 -3.96 1.85 -4.62
CA GLU A 192 -5.25 2.52 -4.32
C GLU A 192 -6.16 2.66 -5.55
N ARG A 193 -5.59 3.06 -6.71
CA ARG A 193 -6.36 3.22 -7.95
C ARG A 193 -7.08 1.95 -8.44
N MET A 194 -6.70 0.78 -7.95
CA MET A 194 -7.31 -0.51 -8.29
C MET A 194 -8.44 -0.91 -7.33
N GLU A 195 -8.73 -0.12 -6.28
CA GLU A 195 -9.70 -0.44 -5.22
C GLU A 195 -11.04 -0.89 -5.80
N THR A 196 -11.73 -0.04 -6.58
CA THR A 196 -13.05 -0.35 -7.17
C THR A 196 -13.02 -1.63 -8.03
N LEU A 197 -11.93 -1.88 -8.76
CA LEU A 197 -11.80 -3.10 -9.56
C LEU A 197 -11.70 -4.33 -8.64
N VAL A 198 -10.84 -4.25 -7.61
CA VAL A 198 -10.56 -5.36 -6.69
C VAL A 198 -11.77 -5.63 -5.79
N THR A 199 -12.31 -4.62 -5.11
CA THR A 199 -13.41 -4.77 -4.16
C THR A 199 -14.72 -5.12 -4.85
N ASP A 200 -15.09 -4.42 -5.93
CA ASP A 200 -16.46 -4.51 -6.44
C ASP A 200 -16.59 -5.58 -7.53
N LYS A 201 -15.57 -5.72 -8.37
CA LYS A 201 -15.64 -6.59 -9.57
C LYS A 201 -14.95 -7.94 -9.36
N LEU A 202 -13.70 -7.94 -8.91
CA LEU A 202 -12.89 -9.17 -8.87
C LEU A 202 -13.21 -10.02 -7.63
N TYR A 203 -13.30 -9.40 -6.45
CA TYR A 203 -13.42 -10.09 -5.18
C TYR A 203 -14.69 -9.75 -4.40
N GLY A 204 -15.68 -9.06 -5.00
CA GLY A 204 -16.89 -8.61 -4.30
C GLY A 204 -17.69 -9.71 -3.60
N LYS A 205 -17.62 -10.96 -4.08
CA LYS A 205 -18.24 -12.13 -3.42
C LYS A 205 -17.53 -12.59 -2.15
N VAL A 206 -16.27 -12.20 -1.98
CA VAL A 206 -15.45 -12.42 -0.77
C VAL A 206 -15.48 -11.15 0.11
N ALA A 207 -16.23 -10.09 -0.30
CA ALA A 207 -16.42 -8.83 0.42
C ALA A 207 -15.17 -8.37 1.21
N LEU A 208 -14.08 -8.16 0.47
CA LEU A 208 -12.82 -7.66 1.02
C LEU A 208 -13.03 -6.30 1.69
N SER A 209 -12.32 -6.06 2.80
CA SER A 209 -12.19 -4.73 3.40
C SER A 209 -10.80 -4.19 3.11
N THR A 210 -10.70 -2.91 2.74
CA THR A 210 -9.41 -2.25 2.53
C THR A 210 -8.76 -1.89 3.87
N THR A 211 -7.42 -1.98 3.93
CA THR A 211 -6.64 -1.73 5.15
C THR A 211 -6.35 -0.25 5.40
N MET A 212 -6.55 0.63 4.41
CA MET A 212 -6.47 2.09 4.59
C MET A 212 -7.44 2.56 5.67
N ALA A 213 -8.66 2.01 5.69
CA ALA A 213 -9.64 2.24 6.74
C ALA A 213 -9.31 1.54 8.08
N ALA A 214 -8.42 0.54 8.09
CA ALA A 214 -8.04 -0.18 9.31
C ALA A 214 -6.97 0.58 10.12
N ALA A 215 -6.02 1.24 9.44
CA ALA A 215 -5.02 2.10 10.08
C ALA A 215 -5.55 3.50 10.42
N CYS A 216 -6.61 3.96 9.74
CA CYS A 216 -7.19 5.28 9.96
C CYS A 216 -7.74 5.46 11.38
N ILE A 217 -7.22 6.46 12.10
CA ILE A 217 -7.67 6.82 13.45
C ILE A 217 -9.15 7.22 13.50
N PHE A 218 -9.66 7.92 12.49
CA PHE A 218 -11.07 8.32 12.44
C PHE A 218 -11.99 7.13 12.17
N CYS A 219 -11.57 6.15 11.37
CA CYS A 219 -12.31 4.90 11.22
C CYS A 219 -12.36 4.12 12.55
N LYS A 220 -11.27 4.12 13.34
CA LYS A 220 -11.27 3.54 14.68
C LYS A 220 -12.23 4.25 15.63
N ILE A 221 -12.32 5.58 15.57
CA ILE A 221 -13.31 6.38 16.31
C ILE A 221 -14.74 6.04 15.86
N ILE A 222 -14.99 5.93 14.55
CA ILE A 222 -16.30 5.54 14.00
C ILE A 222 -16.74 4.16 14.50
N ARG A 223 -15.80 3.20 14.57
CA ARG A 223 -16.05 1.85 15.10
C ARG A 223 -16.15 1.79 16.64
N GLY A 224 -15.83 2.88 17.34
CA GLY A 224 -15.85 2.93 18.80
C GLY A 224 -14.64 2.28 19.47
N GLU A 225 -13.58 1.97 18.73
CA GLU A 225 -12.32 1.42 19.27
C GLU A 225 -11.52 2.49 20.02
N ILE A 226 -11.66 3.75 19.63
CA ILE A 226 -11.05 4.92 20.27
C ILE A 226 -12.18 5.83 20.76
N PRO A 227 -12.17 6.25 22.05
CA PRO A 227 -13.19 7.14 22.58
C PRO A 227 -13.09 8.53 21.94
N SER A 228 -14.23 9.21 21.79
CA SER A 228 -14.31 10.59 21.33
C SER A 228 -15.44 11.35 22.04
N MET A 229 -15.32 12.67 22.12
CA MET A 229 -16.36 13.54 22.65
C MET A 229 -17.40 13.83 21.56
N LYS A 230 -18.28 12.87 21.30
CA LYS A 230 -19.30 12.93 20.25
C LYS A 230 -20.30 14.07 20.49
N ILE A 231 -20.55 14.85 19.44
CA ILE A 231 -21.53 15.94 19.37
C ILE A 231 -22.77 15.48 18.58
N PHE A 232 -22.54 14.74 17.49
CA PHE A 232 -23.58 14.27 16.59
C PHE A 232 -23.17 12.95 15.94
N GLU A 233 -24.14 12.06 15.70
CA GLU A 233 -23.92 10.83 14.95
C GLU A 233 -25.17 10.47 14.14
N SER A 234 -24.98 10.12 12.86
CA SER A 234 -25.98 9.55 11.96
C SER A 234 -25.43 8.28 11.28
N GLU A 235 -26.16 7.74 10.31
CA GLU A 235 -25.64 6.67 9.45
C GLU A 235 -24.47 7.10 8.57
N LYS A 236 -24.36 8.39 8.22
CA LYS A 236 -23.37 8.89 7.26
C LYS A 236 -22.33 9.84 7.86
N THR A 237 -22.60 10.46 9.00
CA THR A 237 -21.75 11.51 9.57
C THR A 237 -21.50 11.26 11.05
N LEU A 238 -20.28 11.58 11.50
CA LEU A 238 -19.93 11.66 12.91
C LEU A 238 -19.29 13.02 13.18
N ALA A 239 -19.66 13.67 14.27
CA ALA A 239 -19.03 14.91 14.72
C ALA A 239 -18.59 14.79 16.18
N PHE A 240 -17.43 15.34 16.51
CA PHE A 240 -16.83 15.31 17.84
C PHE A 240 -15.91 16.52 18.08
N LEU A 241 -15.60 16.81 19.35
CA LEU A 241 -14.67 17.89 19.69
C LEU A 241 -13.23 17.51 19.32
N ASP A 242 -12.47 18.49 18.83
CA ASP A 242 -11.03 18.34 18.61
C ASP A 242 -10.28 18.32 19.96
N ILE A 243 -9.31 17.43 20.09
CA ILE A 243 -8.47 17.29 21.30
C ILE A 243 -7.34 18.33 21.37
N GLY A 244 -6.96 18.91 20.22
CA GLY A 244 -6.03 20.03 20.08
C GLY A 244 -6.75 21.26 19.53
N PRO A 245 -7.70 21.84 20.29
CA PRO A 245 -8.55 22.92 19.78
C PRO A 245 -7.74 24.20 19.52
N LEU A 246 -7.99 24.86 18.38
CA LEU A 246 -7.44 26.20 18.12
C LEU A 246 -8.21 27.30 18.87
N SER A 247 -9.43 27.00 19.29
CA SER A 247 -10.30 27.86 20.08
C SER A 247 -11.41 27.03 20.73
N LYS A 248 -12.08 27.60 21.73
CA LYS A 248 -13.20 26.94 22.41
C LYS A 248 -14.31 26.61 21.42
N GLY A 249 -14.67 25.32 21.34
CA GLY A 249 -15.72 24.81 20.45
C GLY A 249 -15.20 24.20 19.15
N HIS A 250 -13.88 24.18 18.93
CA HIS A 250 -13.28 23.50 17.76
C HIS A 250 -13.78 22.05 17.65
N SER A 251 -14.47 21.76 16.55
CA SER A 251 -15.10 20.47 16.30
C SER A 251 -14.68 19.92 14.96
N LEU A 252 -14.58 18.59 14.87
CA LEU A 252 -14.36 17.85 13.64
C LEU A 252 -15.67 17.18 13.22
N ILE A 253 -16.04 17.34 11.95
CA ILE A 253 -17.20 16.70 11.32
C ILE A 253 -16.66 15.83 10.18
N ILE A 254 -16.92 14.53 10.26
CA ILE A 254 -16.38 13.54 9.33
C ILE A 254 -17.49 12.71 8.68
N PRO A 255 -17.38 12.34 7.40
CA PRO A 255 -18.17 11.27 6.83
C PRO A 255 -17.76 9.94 7.47
N LYS A 256 -18.71 9.00 7.57
CA LYS A 256 -18.44 7.63 7.99
C LYS A 256 -17.77 6.82 6.87
N HIS A 257 -17.99 7.21 5.61
CA HIS A 257 -17.19 6.71 4.49
C HIS A 257 -15.75 7.18 4.62
N HIS A 258 -14.81 6.26 4.41
CA HIS A 258 -13.39 6.58 4.38
C HIS A 258 -13.01 7.10 3.00
N GLY A 259 -12.40 8.27 2.96
CA GLY A 259 -11.74 8.79 1.76
C GLY A 259 -10.64 9.75 2.20
N ALA A 260 -9.48 9.67 1.55
CA ALA A 260 -8.31 10.45 1.95
C ALA A 260 -8.51 11.94 1.62
N LYS A 261 -9.15 12.24 0.47
CA LYS A 261 -9.39 13.60 -0.01
C LYS A 261 -10.87 13.80 -0.32
N LEU A 262 -11.26 15.07 -0.48
CA LEU A 262 -12.64 15.49 -0.69
C LEU A 262 -13.32 14.77 -1.87
N HIS A 263 -12.58 14.55 -2.96
CA HIS A 263 -13.09 13.90 -4.17
C HIS A 263 -13.26 12.38 -4.05
N ASP A 264 -12.86 11.80 -2.92
CA ASP A 264 -13.06 10.37 -2.64
C ASP A 264 -14.38 10.14 -1.88
N ILE A 265 -15.06 11.21 -1.43
CA ILE A 265 -16.27 11.10 -0.61
C ILE A 265 -17.53 11.22 -1.48
N PRO A 266 -18.53 10.34 -1.29
CA PRO A 266 -19.82 10.45 -1.95
C PRO A 266 -20.53 11.80 -1.66
N ASP A 267 -21.11 12.40 -2.69
CA ASP A 267 -21.77 13.72 -2.63
C ASP A 267 -22.86 13.81 -1.54
N ASP A 268 -23.59 12.73 -1.30
CA ASP A 268 -24.67 12.70 -0.31
C ASP A 268 -24.15 12.77 1.14
N GLN A 269 -22.94 12.28 1.40
CA GLN A 269 -22.28 12.42 2.69
C GLN A 269 -21.69 13.81 2.85
N LEU A 270 -21.10 14.37 1.80
CA LEU A 270 -20.62 15.76 1.81
C LEU A 270 -21.76 16.75 2.11
N ALA A 271 -22.93 16.52 1.52
CA ALA A 271 -24.12 17.32 1.78
C ALA A 271 -24.57 17.26 3.25
N GLU A 272 -24.58 16.06 3.84
CA GLU A 272 -24.94 15.90 5.26
C GLU A 272 -23.89 16.52 6.19
N VAL A 273 -22.60 16.32 5.92
CA VAL A 273 -21.49 16.88 6.71
C VAL A 273 -21.63 18.40 6.84
N LEU A 274 -21.86 19.12 5.73
CA LEU A 274 -22.04 20.57 5.79
C LEU A 274 -23.33 20.99 6.52
N SER A 275 -24.42 20.24 6.35
CA SER A 275 -25.66 20.46 7.11
C SER A 275 -25.45 20.30 8.62
N VAL A 276 -24.70 19.28 9.03
CA VAL A 276 -24.32 19.01 10.42
C VAL A 276 -23.42 20.12 10.95
N THR A 277 -22.40 20.55 10.20
CA THR A 277 -21.52 21.66 10.58
C THR A 277 -22.30 22.93 10.89
N LYS A 278 -23.27 23.30 10.04
CA LYS A 278 -24.16 24.44 10.28
C LYS A 278 -24.96 24.28 11.59
N ARG A 279 -25.52 23.10 11.83
CA ARG A 279 -26.30 22.83 13.05
C ARG A 279 -25.45 22.96 14.31
N ILE A 280 -24.20 22.48 14.26
CA ILE A 280 -23.26 22.58 15.39
C ILE A 280 -22.87 24.03 15.64
N ALA A 281 -22.57 24.81 14.60
CA ALA A 281 -22.26 26.24 14.75
C ALA A 281 -23.41 27.01 15.44
N ILE A 282 -24.65 26.79 15.00
CA ILE A 282 -25.84 27.38 15.63
C ILE A 282 -25.98 26.94 17.09
N ALA A 283 -25.80 25.65 17.37
CA ALA A 283 -25.92 25.09 18.72
C ALA A 283 -24.85 25.64 19.68
N GLN A 284 -23.64 25.94 19.19
CA GLN A 284 -22.59 26.58 19.97
C GLN A 284 -22.82 28.08 20.18
N GLY A 285 -23.70 28.71 19.40
CA GLY A 285 -23.95 30.16 19.44
C GLY A 285 -22.79 30.99 18.91
N VAL A 286 -21.91 30.41 18.10
CA VAL A 286 -20.74 31.10 17.55
C VAL A 286 -21.16 32.07 16.45
N GLN A 287 -20.67 33.31 16.52
CA GLN A 287 -20.96 34.35 15.52
C GLN A 287 -19.96 34.28 14.37
N ASP A 288 -18.66 34.32 14.72
CA ASP A 288 -17.56 34.25 13.77
C ASP A 288 -16.86 32.89 13.88
N TYR A 289 -16.64 32.23 12.74
CA TYR A 289 -16.02 30.92 12.70
C TYR A 289 -15.45 30.62 11.30
N ASN A 290 -14.45 29.73 11.25
CA ASN A 290 -13.94 29.16 10.02
C ASN A 290 -14.48 27.74 9.83
N ILE A 291 -14.84 27.41 8.59
CA ILE A 291 -14.99 26.02 8.15
C ILE A 291 -13.75 25.72 7.30
N LEU A 292 -12.92 24.78 7.73
CA LEU A 292 -11.69 24.41 7.03
C LEU A 292 -11.72 22.93 6.67
N GLN A 293 -11.34 22.61 5.44
CA GLN A 293 -11.12 21.24 4.99
C GLN A 293 -9.84 21.21 4.15
N ASN A 294 -8.91 20.35 4.55
CA ASN A 294 -7.58 20.25 3.95
C ASN A 294 -7.46 18.97 3.11
N ASN A 295 -6.81 19.07 1.94
CA ASN A 295 -6.60 17.94 1.02
C ASN A 295 -5.11 17.74 0.74
N GLY A 296 -4.50 16.75 1.41
CA GLY A 296 -3.10 16.38 1.32
C GLY A 296 -2.18 17.07 2.33
N LYS A 297 -1.01 16.46 2.58
CA LYS A 297 -0.06 16.88 3.63
C LYS A 297 0.44 18.32 3.47
N ILE A 298 0.73 18.75 2.24
CA ILE A 298 1.18 20.13 1.95
C ILE A 298 0.07 21.15 2.24
N ALA A 299 -1.19 20.75 2.11
CA ALA A 299 -2.34 21.55 2.50
C ALA A 299 -2.69 21.41 3.99
N HIS A 300 -1.79 20.89 4.82
CA HIS A 300 -1.96 20.67 6.27
C HIS A 300 -3.00 19.60 6.64
N GLN A 301 -3.24 18.61 5.78
CA GLN A 301 -3.98 17.42 6.19
C GLN A 301 -3.06 16.44 6.92
N VAL A 302 -3.39 16.12 8.18
CA VAL A 302 -2.60 15.21 9.02
C VAL A 302 -3.19 13.80 9.07
N VAL A 303 -4.52 13.69 9.02
CA VAL A 303 -5.25 12.42 8.98
C VAL A 303 -5.84 12.23 7.59
N ASP A 304 -5.49 11.13 6.93
CA ASP A 304 -5.95 10.75 5.59
C ASP A 304 -7.39 10.19 5.63
N HIS A 305 -8.30 10.94 6.22
CA HIS A 305 -9.74 10.73 6.24
C HIS A 305 -10.40 12.09 6.25
N VAL A 306 -11.25 12.41 5.28
CA VAL A 306 -11.85 13.74 5.15
C VAL A 306 -12.49 14.22 6.44
N HIS A 307 -12.11 15.42 6.88
CA HIS A 307 -12.65 16.04 8.07
C HIS A 307 -12.81 17.53 7.84
N PHE A 308 -13.97 18.03 8.23
CA PHE A 308 -14.28 19.45 8.24
C PHE A 308 -14.07 19.96 9.65
N HIS A 309 -13.21 20.95 9.78
CA HIS A 309 -13.05 21.70 11.01
C HIS A 309 -14.12 22.79 11.08
N LEU A 310 -14.81 22.88 12.21
CA LEU A 310 -15.53 24.08 12.63
C LEU A 310 -14.70 24.76 13.73
N ILE A 311 -14.08 25.90 13.41
CA ILE A 311 -13.16 26.61 14.31
C ILE A 311 -13.78 27.96 14.68
N PRO A 312 -14.31 28.13 15.89
CA PRO A 312 -14.80 29.43 16.35
C PRO A 312 -13.69 30.49 16.37
N LYS A 313 -14.03 31.76 16.09
CA LYS A 313 -13.10 32.90 16.13
C LYS A 313 -13.64 33.97 17.08
N PRO A 314 -13.48 33.80 18.41
CA PRO A 314 -14.10 34.72 19.38
C PRO A 314 -13.46 36.12 19.41
N ASN A 315 -12.20 36.25 18.98
CA ASN A 315 -11.43 37.50 18.91
C ASN A 315 -10.31 37.34 17.87
N GLU A 316 -9.48 38.37 17.66
CA GLU A 316 -8.39 38.35 16.67
C GLU A 316 -7.24 37.38 17.03
N GLU A 317 -7.05 37.05 18.30
CA GLU A 317 -5.92 36.23 18.78
C GLU A 317 -6.21 34.72 18.76
N GLU A 318 -7.44 34.30 19.06
CA GLU A 318 -7.83 32.89 19.18
C GLU A 318 -8.45 32.33 17.89
N GLY A 319 -8.27 31.03 17.60
CA GLY A 319 -8.83 30.37 16.42
C GLY A 319 -7.85 30.30 15.25
N LEU A 320 -8.36 30.12 14.02
CA LEU A 320 -7.49 29.93 12.85
C LEU A 320 -6.82 31.24 12.42
N GLY A 321 -5.49 31.24 12.34
CA GLY A 321 -4.71 32.31 11.70
C GLY A 321 -4.61 32.08 10.20
N ILE A 322 -4.97 33.08 9.39
CA ILE A 322 -4.89 33.01 7.92
C ILE A 322 -4.06 34.18 7.40
N GLY A 323 -3.09 33.88 6.54
CA GLY A 323 -2.39 34.86 5.71
C GLY A 323 -2.79 34.70 4.24
N TRP A 324 -3.08 35.81 3.56
CA TRP A 324 -3.44 35.82 2.13
C TRP A 324 -2.31 36.45 1.30
N PRO A 325 -1.28 35.68 0.90
CA PRO A 325 -0.20 36.18 0.05
C PRO A 325 -0.66 36.28 -1.42
N THR A 326 -1.61 37.18 -1.69
CA THR A 326 -2.19 37.37 -3.02
C THR A 326 -1.13 37.77 -4.02
N LYS A 327 -1.12 37.12 -5.18
CA LYS A 327 -0.25 37.48 -6.32
C LYS A 327 -1.07 38.26 -7.35
N PRO A 328 -0.47 39.23 -8.06
CA PRO A 328 -1.10 39.85 -9.22
C PRO A 328 -1.45 38.78 -10.26
N ALA A 329 -2.63 38.89 -10.88
CA ALA A 329 -3.11 37.94 -11.87
C ALA A 329 -3.40 38.65 -13.21
N ASP A 330 -3.00 38.01 -14.31
CA ASP A 330 -3.26 38.48 -15.66
C ASP A 330 -4.64 37.98 -16.16
N LYS A 331 -5.44 38.88 -16.72
CA LYS A 331 -6.83 38.57 -17.10
C LYS A 331 -6.91 37.56 -18.24
N ASP A 332 -5.99 37.61 -19.19
CA ASP A 332 -5.98 36.69 -20.33
C ASP A 332 -5.57 35.29 -19.87
N GLN A 333 -4.58 35.19 -18.97
CA GLN A 333 -4.21 33.92 -18.33
C GLN A 333 -5.37 33.32 -17.53
N LEU A 334 -6.07 34.12 -16.72
CA LEU A 334 -7.24 33.67 -15.96
C LEU A 334 -8.37 33.18 -16.87
N THR A 335 -8.58 33.86 -18.00
CA THR A 335 -9.62 33.47 -18.97
C THR A 335 -9.29 32.13 -19.62
N LYS A 336 -8.03 31.90 -20.01
CA LYS A 336 -7.58 30.60 -20.54
C LYS A 336 -7.77 29.49 -19.51
N LEU A 337 -7.34 29.72 -18.27
CA LEU A 337 -7.48 28.75 -17.18
C LEU A 337 -8.95 28.39 -16.90
N LEU A 338 -9.85 29.38 -16.94
CA LEU A 338 -11.29 29.15 -16.79
C LEU A 338 -11.83 28.17 -17.83
N GLU A 339 -11.50 28.39 -19.11
CA GLU A 339 -11.96 27.52 -20.20
C GLU A 339 -11.35 26.12 -20.10
N GLU A 340 -10.08 26.01 -19.69
CA GLU A 340 -9.43 24.72 -19.44
C GLU A 340 -10.09 23.91 -18.32
N ILE A 341 -10.51 24.57 -17.23
CA ILE A 341 -11.21 23.92 -16.12
C ILE A 341 -12.61 23.49 -16.57
N LYS A 342 -13.37 24.38 -17.22
CA LYS A 342 -14.72 24.07 -17.71
C LYS A 342 -14.75 22.92 -18.70
N ALA A 343 -13.72 22.77 -19.53
CA ALA A 343 -13.65 21.65 -20.48
C ALA A 343 -13.45 20.28 -19.80
N LYS A 344 -13.10 20.25 -18.51
CA LYS A 344 -12.81 19.04 -17.73
C LYS A 344 -13.87 18.71 -16.66
N MET A 345 -14.80 19.64 -16.41
CA MET A 345 -15.96 19.45 -15.54
C MET A 345 -17.16 19.03 -16.38
#